data_AF-A0AAD5LV64-F1
#
_entry.id   AF-A0AAD5LV64-F1
#
_cell.length_a   1.000
_cell.length_b   1.000
_cell.length_c   1.000
_cell.angle_alpha   90.00
_cell.angle_beta   90.00
_cell.angle_gamma   90.00
#
_symmetry.space_group_name_H-M   'P 1'
#
loop_
_entity.id
_entity.type
_entity.pdbx_description
1 polymer ?
#
loop_
_entity_poly.entity_id
_entity_poly.type
_entity_poly.pdbx_seq_one_letter_code
_entity_poly.pdbx_strand_id
1 'polypeptide(L)'
;MPNKRSPPNGISQAREEWRIFNREPMHENASAENHFQPSKRAKASRKSRSNNACVQEAYTDLGKQEGNNPFLYVITPKHLRNTMVYNQLRRNSEELVTHHDLHSTFKDILYYQPASFFSNVTFMEFDSNLRGSSLLRRFEDGKPRTCKTLPISFNYCICQYKREIMSDSKRTEELAHFAAQRLASVLESHQVTAMCEKIVMGKVIRVKKFVTSNESTSFSHTVKDYDVIFEVAPPAKGQFQIPIRTEHDKMKISEERFIRLDKYGSSGDCMTNDILRPLCTCKNSSTPSL
;
A
#
# COMPACT_ATOMS: atom_id res chain seq x y z
N MET A 1 -44.62 5.08 25.14
CA MET A 1 -44.18 4.43 23.89
C MET A 1 -43.63 5.50 22.95
N PRO A 2 -42.39 5.34 22.48
CA PRO A 2 -42.17 5.45 21.04
C PRO A 2 -41.20 4.40 20.46
N ASN A 3 -41.36 4.22 19.15
CA ASN A 3 -40.78 3.25 18.22
C ASN A 3 -39.25 3.05 18.30
N LYS A 4 -38.82 1.79 18.41
CA LYS A 4 -37.49 1.32 18.01
C LYS A 4 -37.48 1.12 16.48
N ARG A 5 -36.65 1.87 15.74
CA ARG A 5 -36.28 1.53 14.36
C ARG A 5 -35.01 0.68 14.38
N SER A 6 -35.10 -0.51 13.82
CA SER A 6 -33.99 -1.44 13.59
C SER A 6 -33.05 -0.89 12.49
N PRO A 7 -31.72 -1.05 12.60
CA PRO A 7 -30.80 -0.74 11.51
C PRO A 7 -30.81 -1.85 10.43
N PRO A 8 -30.49 -1.51 9.16
CA PRO A 8 -30.58 -2.44 8.04
C PRO A 8 -29.47 -3.49 8.04
N ASN A 9 -29.87 -4.73 7.72
CA ASN A 9 -29.00 -5.88 7.49
C ASN A 9 -28.08 -5.65 6.29
N GLY A 10 -26.77 -5.56 6.54
CA GLY A 10 -25.77 -5.50 5.47
C GLY A 10 -24.31 -5.79 5.87
N ILE A 11 -24.04 -6.16 7.14
CA ILE A 11 -22.68 -6.32 7.67
C ILE A 11 -22.32 -7.80 7.94
N SER A 12 -23.23 -8.76 7.71
CA SER A 12 -22.98 -10.16 8.08
C SER A 12 -22.10 -10.94 7.08
N GLN A 13 -22.01 -10.55 5.81
CA GLN A 13 -21.26 -11.34 4.81
C GLN A 13 -19.75 -11.12 4.81
N ALA A 14 -19.25 -9.95 5.22
CA ALA A 14 -17.80 -9.69 5.29
C ALA A 14 -17.12 -10.33 6.52
N ARG A 15 -17.89 -10.84 7.49
CA ARG A 15 -17.38 -11.45 8.73
C ARG A 15 -17.06 -12.95 8.61
N GLU A 16 -17.57 -13.64 7.59
CA GLU A 16 -17.42 -15.09 7.48
C GLU A 16 -16.14 -15.52 6.75
N GLU A 17 -15.58 -14.67 5.87
CA GLU A 17 -14.43 -15.06 5.03
C GLU A 17 -13.07 -14.97 5.74
N TRP A 18 -12.97 -14.26 6.87
CA TRP A 18 -11.72 -14.16 7.65
C TRP A 18 -11.54 -15.27 8.72
N ARG A 19 -12.53 -16.17 8.89
CA ARG A 19 -12.46 -17.25 9.90
C ARG A 19 -11.62 -18.46 9.50
N ILE A 20 -11.16 -18.56 8.25
CA ILE A 20 -10.59 -19.82 7.73
C ILE A 20 -9.13 -20.07 8.18
N PHE A 21 -8.41 -19.09 8.73
CA PHE A 21 -6.98 -19.27 9.08
C PHE A 21 -6.64 -19.49 10.56
N ASN A 22 -7.62 -19.63 11.45
CA ASN A 22 -7.38 -20.05 12.83
C ASN A 22 -7.50 -21.58 12.95
N ARG A 23 -6.46 -22.32 12.52
CA ARG A 23 -6.29 -23.70 13.00
C ARG A 23 -5.65 -23.68 14.39
N GLU A 24 -6.33 -24.36 15.31
CA GLU A 24 -5.85 -24.73 16.64
C GLU A 24 -4.48 -25.44 16.59
N PRO A 25 -3.66 -25.35 17.66
CA PRO A 25 -2.37 -26.01 17.72
C PRO A 25 -2.55 -27.54 17.70
N MET A 26 -1.92 -28.21 16.73
CA MET A 26 -1.84 -29.67 16.69
C MET A 26 -1.08 -30.17 17.93
N HIS A 27 -1.77 -30.95 18.76
CA HIS A 27 -1.17 -31.83 19.74
C HIS A 27 -0.27 -32.86 19.04
N GLU A 28 0.99 -32.96 19.46
CA GLU A 28 1.84 -34.11 19.20
C GLU A 28 1.20 -35.36 19.81
N ASN A 29 0.87 -36.34 18.98
CA ASN A 29 0.79 -37.73 19.40
C ASN A 29 1.52 -38.59 18.37
N ALA A 30 2.51 -39.30 18.87
CA ALA A 30 3.33 -40.26 18.16
C ALA A 30 2.52 -41.50 17.73
N SER A 31 3.17 -42.35 16.94
CA SER A 31 2.81 -43.71 16.50
C SER A 31 1.74 -43.86 15.40
N ALA A 32 2.23 -44.10 14.17
CA ALA A 32 1.79 -45.20 13.31
C ALA A 32 2.74 -45.32 12.10
N GLU A 33 3.63 -46.31 12.14
CA GLU A 33 4.37 -46.78 10.96
C GLU A 33 3.38 -47.41 9.98
N ASN A 34 3.34 -46.93 8.74
CA ASN A 34 2.70 -47.65 7.64
C ASN A 34 3.67 -47.73 6.46
N HIS A 35 4.00 -48.97 6.10
CA HIS A 35 4.82 -49.35 4.96
C HIS A 35 4.28 -48.75 3.65
N PHE A 36 5.11 -47.97 2.96
CA PHE A 36 4.86 -47.53 1.59
C PHE A 36 5.89 -48.21 0.65
N GLN A 37 5.44 -49.17 -0.16
CA GLN A 37 6.25 -49.78 -1.21
C GLN A 37 6.42 -48.79 -2.38
N PRO A 38 7.61 -48.68 -3.01
CA PRO A 38 7.83 -47.72 -4.09
C PRO A 38 7.31 -48.25 -5.43
N SER A 39 6.30 -47.59 -5.99
CA SER A 39 5.92 -47.72 -7.41
C SER A 39 6.99 -47.10 -8.32
N LYS A 40 7.35 -47.82 -9.39
CA LYS A 40 8.41 -47.47 -10.35
C LYS A 40 8.15 -46.10 -11.00
N ARG A 41 9.03 -45.14 -10.74
CA ARG A 41 8.99 -43.78 -11.30
C ARG A 41 9.53 -43.78 -12.73
N ALA A 42 8.65 -43.62 -13.72
CA ALA A 42 9.04 -43.24 -15.07
C ALA A 42 9.75 -41.87 -15.04
N LYS A 43 10.95 -41.78 -15.61
CA LYS A 43 11.73 -40.54 -15.74
C LYS A 43 11.06 -39.62 -16.77
N ALA A 44 10.08 -38.84 -16.33
CA ALA A 44 9.63 -37.67 -17.08
C ALA A 44 10.70 -36.58 -16.97
N SER A 45 11.23 -36.17 -18.11
CA SER A 45 12.12 -35.02 -18.28
C SER A 45 11.60 -33.81 -17.49
N ARG A 46 12.39 -33.34 -16.52
CA ARG A 46 12.18 -32.04 -15.86
C ARG A 46 12.43 -30.94 -16.89
N LYS A 47 11.42 -30.62 -17.72
CA LYS A 47 11.32 -29.29 -18.30
C LYS A 47 11.27 -28.31 -17.13
N SER A 48 12.26 -27.42 -17.05
CA SER A 48 12.24 -26.22 -16.23
C SER A 48 10.88 -25.54 -16.38
N ARG A 49 9.97 -25.77 -15.43
CA ARG A 49 8.74 -24.98 -15.30
C ARG A 49 9.22 -23.59 -14.90
N SER A 50 9.20 -22.70 -15.87
CA SER A 50 9.53 -21.30 -15.70
C SER A 50 8.87 -20.73 -14.43
N ASN A 51 9.68 -20.14 -13.55
CA ASN A 51 9.28 -19.43 -12.33
C ASN A 51 8.45 -18.14 -12.61
N ASN A 52 7.82 -18.03 -13.78
CA ASN A 52 7.15 -16.81 -14.22
C ASN A 52 5.78 -16.60 -13.57
N ALA A 53 5.12 -17.63 -13.02
CA ALA A 53 3.74 -17.49 -12.51
C ALA A 53 3.63 -16.50 -11.34
N CYS A 54 4.48 -16.62 -10.31
CA CYS A 54 4.49 -15.67 -9.18
C CYS A 54 4.85 -14.24 -9.62
N VAL A 55 5.75 -14.12 -10.60
CA VAL A 55 6.13 -12.84 -11.16
C VAL A 55 4.96 -12.21 -11.92
N GLN A 56 4.15 -12.99 -12.64
CA GLN A 56 2.95 -12.48 -13.30
C GLN A 56 1.88 -12.02 -12.31
N GLU A 57 1.69 -12.75 -11.20
CA GLU A 57 0.69 -12.40 -10.19
C GLU A 57 0.94 -11.02 -9.58
N ALA A 58 2.20 -10.64 -9.34
CA ALA A 58 2.56 -9.32 -8.83
C ALA A 58 2.11 -8.15 -9.73
N TYR A 59 1.82 -8.39 -11.01
CA TYR A 59 1.36 -7.37 -11.95
C TYR A 59 -0.16 -7.32 -12.11
N THR A 60 -0.92 -8.25 -11.52
CA THR A 60 -2.39 -8.22 -11.52
C THR A 60 -2.90 -7.08 -10.63
N ASP A 61 -4.17 -6.70 -10.80
CA ASP A 61 -4.78 -5.71 -9.91
C ASP A 61 -4.81 -6.21 -8.44
N LEU A 62 -4.86 -7.53 -8.22
CA LEU A 62 -4.76 -8.15 -6.90
C LEU A 62 -3.33 -8.06 -6.35
N GLY A 63 -2.32 -8.49 -7.11
CA GLY A 63 -0.93 -8.44 -6.65
C GLY A 63 -0.45 -7.02 -6.34
N LYS A 64 -0.93 -6.01 -7.08
CA LYS A 64 -0.70 -4.59 -6.76
C LYS A 64 -1.37 -4.17 -5.45
N GLN A 65 -2.58 -4.65 -5.17
CA GLN A 65 -3.26 -4.39 -3.89
C GLN A 65 -2.53 -5.05 -2.73
N GLU A 66 -2.10 -6.31 -2.88
CA GLU A 66 -1.31 -7.02 -1.88
C GLU A 66 0.03 -6.33 -1.63
N GLY A 67 0.70 -5.84 -2.68
CA GLY A 67 1.94 -5.07 -2.54
C GLY A 67 1.79 -3.78 -1.73
N ASN A 68 0.59 -3.19 -1.69
CA ASN A 68 0.26 -2.02 -0.87
C ASN A 68 -0.27 -2.38 0.52
N ASN A 69 -0.49 -3.67 0.82
CA ASN A 69 -0.99 -4.16 2.10
C ASN A 69 0.04 -5.06 2.79
N PRO A 70 1.11 -4.50 3.38
CA PRO A 70 2.14 -5.29 4.02
C PRO A 70 1.56 -6.14 5.15
N PHE A 71 1.95 -7.42 5.17
CA PHE A 71 1.48 -8.37 6.17
C PHE A 71 2.23 -8.18 7.50
N LEU A 72 1.48 -8.08 8.60
CA LEU A 72 2.01 -8.04 9.96
C LEU A 72 1.54 -9.27 10.74
N TYR A 73 2.49 -9.98 11.35
CA TYR A 73 2.22 -11.07 12.28
C TYR A 73 2.94 -10.82 13.60
N VAL A 74 2.22 -10.95 14.72
CA VAL A 74 2.75 -10.69 16.06
C VAL A 74 2.59 -11.93 16.93
N ILE A 75 3.70 -12.42 17.49
CA ILE A 75 3.70 -13.52 18.45
C ILE A 75 3.86 -12.95 19.85
N THR A 76 2.83 -13.07 20.68
CA THR A 76 2.89 -12.63 22.08
C THR A 76 3.61 -13.67 22.95
N PRO A 77 4.48 -13.25 23.89
CA PRO A 77 5.10 -14.14 24.89
C PRO A 77 4.07 -14.95 25.68
N LYS A 78 4.37 -16.20 26.02
CA LYS A 78 3.43 -17.12 26.68
C LYS A 78 2.77 -16.55 27.93
N HIS A 79 3.56 -15.91 28.81
CA HIS A 79 3.07 -15.33 30.06
C HIS A 79 2.15 -14.12 29.87
N LEU A 80 2.14 -13.50 28.67
CA LEU A 80 1.24 -12.40 28.33
C LEU A 80 -0.01 -12.88 27.58
N ARG A 81 -0.04 -14.12 27.06
CA ARG A 81 -1.24 -14.70 26.45
C ARG A 81 -2.29 -14.82 27.56
N ASN A 82 -3.49 -14.27 27.33
CA ASN A 82 -4.59 -14.14 28.31
C ASN A 82 -4.52 -12.94 29.27
N THR A 83 -3.63 -11.97 29.03
CA THR A 83 -3.63 -10.70 29.78
C THR A 83 -4.49 -9.62 29.10
N MET A 84 -4.73 -8.50 29.81
CA MET A 84 -5.42 -7.35 29.23
C MET A 84 -4.71 -6.80 28.00
N VAL A 85 -3.37 -6.75 28.01
CA VAL A 85 -2.59 -6.25 26.87
C VAL A 85 -2.71 -7.16 25.65
N TYR A 86 -2.80 -8.48 25.84
CA TYR A 86 -3.05 -9.42 24.75
C TYR A 86 -4.44 -9.21 24.13
N ASN A 87 -5.46 -9.04 24.97
CA ASN A 87 -6.81 -8.75 24.48
C ASN A 87 -6.87 -7.40 23.74
N GLN A 88 -6.12 -6.40 24.20
CA GLN A 88 -6.02 -5.11 23.53
C GLN A 88 -5.31 -5.22 22.17
N LEU A 89 -4.19 -5.95 22.11
CA LEU A 89 -3.47 -6.22 20.87
C LEU A 89 -4.37 -6.91 19.84
N ARG A 90 -5.18 -7.90 20.27
CA ARG A 90 -6.15 -8.57 19.39
C ARG A 90 -7.21 -7.61 18.86
N ARG A 91 -7.77 -6.74 19.71
CA ARG A 91 -8.74 -5.72 19.25
C ARG A 91 -8.12 -4.79 18.20
N ASN A 92 -6.90 -4.32 18.47
CA ASN A 92 -6.20 -3.42 17.54
C ASN A 92 -5.78 -4.11 16.24
N SER A 93 -5.71 -5.45 16.20
CA SER A 93 -5.43 -6.19 14.97
C SER A 93 -6.58 -6.18 13.95
N GLU A 94 -7.78 -5.79 14.37
CA GLU A 94 -8.95 -5.64 13.50
C GLU A 94 -9.08 -4.21 12.91
N GLU A 95 -8.14 -3.33 13.24
CA GLU A 95 -8.12 -1.92 12.81
C GLU A 95 -7.00 -1.65 11.80
N LEU A 96 -7.07 -0.50 11.12
CA LEU A 96 -6.01 -0.09 10.21
C LEU A 96 -4.72 0.28 10.97
N VAL A 97 -3.65 -0.47 10.72
CA VAL A 97 -2.33 -0.32 11.35
C VAL A 97 -1.30 0.21 10.36
N THR A 98 -0.38 1.04 10.85
CA THR A 98 0.72 1.64 10.08
C THR A 98 2.07 1.30 10.70
N HIS A 99 3.14 1.53 9.94
CA HIS A 99 4.52 1.43 10.45
C HIS A 99 4.79 2.43 11.59
N HIS A 100 4.06 3.55 11.65
CA HIS A 100 4.17 4.49 12.76
C HIS A 100 3.63 3.90 14.07
N ASP A 101 2.58 3.08 14.00
CA ASP A 101 2.05 2.37 15.17
C ASP A 101 3.04 1.30 15.66
N LEU A 102 3.73 0.61 14.75
CA LEU A 102 4.79 -0.33 15.11
C LEU A 102 5.94 0.38 15.84
N HIS A 103 6.38 1.53 15.33
CA HIS A 103 7.39 2.35 16.00
C HIS A 103 6.94 2.76 17.41
N SER A 104 5.71 3.27 17.56
CA SER A 104 5.13 3.60 18.87
C SER A 104 5.00 2.38 19.78
N THR A 105 4.67 1.21 19.23
CA THR A 105 4.57 -0.05 19.97
C THR A 105 5.92 -0.47 20.55
N PHE A 106 7.00 -0.41 19.75
CA PHE A 106 8.34 -0.72 20.25
C PHE A 106 8.82 0.28 21.30
N LYS A 107 8.50 1.57 21.11
CA LYS A 107 8.78 2.60 22.12
C LYS A 107 8.03 2.33 23.44
N ASP A 108 6.75 1.95 23.36
CA ASP A 108 5.93 1.59 24.52
C ASP A 108 6.51 0.40 25.27
N ILE A 109 6.91 -0.66 24.54
CA ILE A 109 7.56 -1.85 25.09
C ILE A 109 8.86 -1.49 25.83
N LEU A 110 9.67 -0.61 25.25
CA LEU A 110 10.99 -0.29 25.78
C LEU A 110 10.94 0.63 27.00
N TYR A 111 10.06 1.64 26.99
CA TYR A 111 10.14 2.74 27.95
C TYR A 111 8.98 2.84 28.93
N TYR A 112 7.78 2.33 28.62
CA TYR A 112 6.57 2.65 29.39
C TYR A 112 5.86 1.41 29.95
N GLN A 113 5.72 0.35 29.18
CA GLN A 113 5.05 -0.89 29.62
C GLN A 113 5.77 -1.60 30.79
N PRO A 114 7.12 -1.63 30.88
CA PRO A 114 7.80 -2.33 31.98
C PRO A 114 7.40 -1.82 33.37
N ALA A 115 7.17 -0.52 33.53
CA ALA A 115 6.76 0.08 34.81
C ALA A 115 5.39 -0.41 35.31
N SER A 116 4.55 -0.92 34.40
CA SER A 116 3.23 -1.48 34.71
C SER A 116 3.18 -3.00 34.55
N PHE A 117 4.32 -3.67 34.39
CA PHE A 117 4.40 -5.09 34.06
C PHE A 117 3.49 -5.49 32.88
N PHE A 118 3.47 -4.64 31.84
CA PHE A 118 2.66 -4.86 30.63
C PHE A 118 1.14 -4.98 30.89
N SER A 119 0.62 -4.30 31.92
CA SER A 119 -0.83 -4.29 32.23
C SER A 119 -1.55 -3.04 31.75
N ASN A 120 -0.81 -1.96 31.45
CA ASN A 120 -1.41 -0.67 31.11
C ASN A 120 -1.84 -0.61 29.64
N VAL A 121 -3.16 -0.62 29.43
CA VAL A 121 -3.80 -0.52 28.11
C VAL A 121 -4.47 0.83 27.85
N THR A 122 -4.30 1.82 28.74
CA THR A 122 -4.92 3.14 28.53
C THR A 122 -4.29 3.84 27.33
N PHE A 123 -5.13 4.59 26.60
CA PHE A 123 -4.65 5.47 25.53
C PHE A 123 -3.55 6.40 26.07
N MET A 124 -2.54 6.63 25.24
CA MET A 124 -1.40 7.47 25.55
C MET A 124 -0.83 8.02 24.26
N GLU A 125 -0.66 9.33 24.19
CA GLU A 125 0.11 9.99 23.14
C GLU A 125 1.59 9.97 23.51
N PHE A 126 2.45 9.69 22.53
CA PHE A 126 3.90 9.72 22.73
C PHE A 126 4.44 11.06 22.26
N ASP A 127 5.05 11.84 23.15
CA ASP A 127 5.55 13.20 22.86
C ASP A 127 6.44 13.30 21.62
N SER A 128 7.17 12.24 21.28
CA SER A 128 8.08 12.20 20.14
C SER A 128 7.52 11.53 18.88
N ASN A 129 6.33 10.93 18.93
CA ASN A 129 5.71 10.26 17.79
C ASN A 129 4.20 10.56 17.72
N LEU A 130 3.87 11.76 17.26
CA LEU A 130 2.49 12.17 16.99
C LEU A 130 1.81 11.37 15.86
N ARG A 131 2.56 10.50 15.15
CA ARG A 131 2.10 9.84 13.92
C ARG A 131 1.55 8.43 14.14
N GLY A 132 1.69 7.84 15.33
CA GLY A 132 1.25 6.47 15.56
C GLY A 132 0.95 6.15 17.02
N SER A 133 0.14 5.12 17.22
CA SER A 133 -0.33 4.66 18.53
C SER A 133 0.20 3.25 18.81
N SER A 134 0.56 2.96 20.07
CA SER A 134 0.99 1.60 20.46
C SER A 134 -0.14 0.59 20.27
N LEU A 135 0.15 -0.55 19.64
CA LEU A 135 -0.78 -1.67 19.50
C LEU A 135 -1.12 -2.34 20.84
N LEU A 136 -0.35 -2.05 21.91
CA LEU A 136 -0.59 -2.57 23.25
C LEU A 136 -1.60 -1.73 24.04
N ARG A 137 -1.99 -0.56 23.53
CA ARG A 137 -2.89 0.39 24.20
C ARG A 137 -4.17 0.58 23.40
N ARG A 138 -5.22 1.07 24.05
CA ARG A 138 -6.41 1.55 23.34
C ARG A 138 -6.02 2.67 22.38
N PHE A 139 -6.56 2.62 21.17
CA PHE A 139 -6.56 3.78 20.28
C PHE A 139 -7.49 4.87 20.81
N GLU A 140 -7.35 6.07 20.27
CA GLU A 140 -8.10 7.23 20.75
C GLU A 140 -9.60 7.07 20.48
N ASP A 141 -10.40 7.21 21.53
CA ASP A 141 -11.84 7.06 21.45
C ASP A 141 -12.45 8.14 20.55
N GLY A 142 -13.39 7.74 19.69
CA GLY A 142 -14.09 8.65 18.77
C GLY A 142 -13.29 9.08 17.53
N LYS A 143 -12.04 8.62 17.36
CA LYS A 143 -11.25 8.86 16.14
C LYS A 143 -11.13 7.59 15.29
N PRO A 144 -12.02 7.38 14.29
CA PRO A 144 -11.96 6.21 13.43
C PRO A 144 -10.65 6.18 12.65
N ARG A 145 -10.06 5.00 12.50
CA ARG A 145 -8.80 4.78 11.77
C ARG A 145 -9.08 4.53 10.30
N THR A 146 -8.69 5.48 9.47
CA THR A 146 -8.90 5.48 8.02
C THR A 146 -7.69 6.08 7.32
N CYS A 147 -7.57 5.92 6.00
CA CYS A 147 -6.52 6.59 5.25
C CYS A 147 -6.57 8.14 5.33
N LYS A 148 -7.70 8.72 5.78
CA LYS A 148 -7.81 10.18 5.99
C LYS A 148 -7.32 10.62 7.36
N THR A 149 -7.40 9.76 8.37
CA THR A 149 -7.08 10.08 9.77
C THR A 149 -5.71 9.58 10.18
N LEU A 150 -5.13 8.65 9.42
CA LEU A 150 -3.77 8.14 9.62
C LEU A 150 -2.82 8.76 8.60
N PRO A 151 -1.51 8.83 8.91
CA PRO A 151 -0.49 9.35 8.01
C PRO A 151 -0.12 8.32 6.91
N ILE A 152 -1.13 7.85 6.19
CA ILE A 152 -1.01 6.93 5.06
C ILE A 152 -1.16 7.77 3.79
N SER A 153 -0.10 7.83 2.98
CA SER A 153 -0.16 8.43 1.65
C SER A 153 -1.28 7.80 0.84
N PHE A 154 -2.02 8.61 0.08
CA PHE A 154 -3.15 8.13 -0.73
C PHE A 154 -2.79 6.98 -1.68
N ASN A 155 -1.55 6.96 -2.19
CA ASN A 155 -1.00 5.87 -3.01
C ASN A 155 -0.99 4.49 -2.36
N TYR A 156 -0.90 4.43 -1.03
CA TYR A 156 -0.84 3.21 -0.23
C TYR A 156 -2.13 2.97 0.56
N CYS A 157 -3.17 3.76 0.28
CA CYS A 157 -4.46 3.53 0.90
C CYS A 157 -5.05 2.21 0.37
N ILE A 158 -5.24 1.25 1.27
CA ILE A 158 -5.83 -0.05 0.93
C ILE A 158 -7.35 -0.01 0.76
N CYS A 159 -8.00 1.12 1.04
CA CYS A 159 -9.44 1.25 0.86
C CYS A 159 -9.82 1.15 -0.62
N GLN A 160 -10.73 0.23 -0.93
CA GLN A 160 -11.23 0.03 -2.30
C GLN A 160 -12.30 1.07 -2.64
N TYR A 161 -11.87 2.24 -3.10
CA TYR A 161 -12.79 3.25 -3.63
C TYR A 161 -13.29 2.86 -5.02
N LYS A 162 -14.60 3.06 -5.28
CA LYS A 162 -15.17 2.90 -6.62
C LYS A 162 -14.49 3.89 -7.57
N ARG A 163 -14.12 3.41 -8.75
CA ARG A 163 -13.45 4.18 -9.80
C ARG A 163 -14.07 3.90 -11.15
N GLU A 164 -14.18 4.92 -11.99
CA GLU A 164 -14.75 4.82 -13.33
C GLU A 164 -13.71 5.21 -14.37
N ILE A 165 -13.64 4.45 -15.47
CA ILE A 165 -12.72 4.73 -16.58
C ILE A 165 -13.21 6.00 -17.30
N MET A 166 -12.30 6.93 -17.55
CA MET A 166 -12.61 8.13 -18.31
C MET A 166 -12.50 7.90 -19.81
N SER A 167 -13.47 8.41 -20.57
CA SER A 167 -13.50 8.38 -22.03
C SER A 167 -13.18 9.73 -22.70
N ASP A 168 -13.15 10.83 -21.94
CA ASP A 168 -12.80 12.17 -22.44
C ASP A 168 -11.30 12.23 -22.79
N SER A 169 -10.98 12.10 -24.07
CA SER A 169 -9.60 12.07 -24.57
C SER A 169 -8.85 13.37 -24.23
N LYS A 170 -9.47 14.53 -24.42
CA LYS A 170 -8.84 15.82 -24.14
C LYS A 170 -8.49 15.95 -22.66
N ARG A 171 -9.43 15.65 -21.77
CA ARG A 171 -9.18 15.79 -20.32
C ARG A 171 -8.15 14.78 -19.81
N THR A 172 -8.15 13.58 -20.37
CA THR A 172 -7.17 12.54 -19.99
C THR A 172 -5.76 12.86 -20.48
N GLU A 173 -5.63 13.46 -21.67
CA GLU A 173 -4.35 13.99 -22.16
C GLU A 173 -3.84 15.17 -21.32
N GLU A 174 -4.69 16.12 -20.95
CA GLU A 174 -4.33 17.23 -20.06
C GLU A 174 -3.76 16.72 -18.72
N LEU A 175 -4.42 15.74 -18.10
CA LEU A 175 -3.98 15.12 -16.85
C LEU A 175 -2.63 14.40 -17.00
N ALA A 176 -2.43 13.67 -18.09
CA ALA A 176 -1.17 12.96 -18.36
C ALA A 176 -0.01 13.91 -18.67
N HIS A 177 -0.26 15.00 -19.40
CA HIS A 177 0.74 16.04 -19.64
C HIS A 177 1.15 16.73 -18.34
N PHE A 178 0.18 17.09 -17.49
CA PHE A 178 0.46 17.63 -16.18
C PHE A 178 1.29 16.66 -15.32
N ALA A 179 0.93 15.38 -15.30
CA ALA A 179 1.69 14.34 -14.60
C ALA A 179 3.16 14.25 -15.09
N ALA A 180 3.38 14.20 -16.41
CA ALA A 180 4.72 14.14 -16.99
C ALA A 180 5.56 15.40 -16.67
N GLN A 181 4.94 16.59 -16.67
CA GLN A 181 5.59 17.83 -16.27
C GLN A 181 6.01 17.79 -14.80
N ARG A 182 5.13 17.31 -13.90
CA ARG A 182 5.48 17.18 -12.47
C ARG A 182 6.60 16.15 -12.26
N LEU A 183 6.60 15.04 -12.99
CA LEU A 183 7.71 14.08 -12.95
C LEU A 183 9.04 14.73 -13.37
N ALA A 184 9.04 15.54 -14.43
CA ALA A 184 10.21 16.31 -14.83
C ALA A 184 10.67 17.28 -13.71
N SER A 185 9.73 18.00 -13.11
CA SER A 185 10.02 18.93 -12.00
C SER A 185 10.60 18.23 -10.76
N VAL A 186 10.19 17.00 -10.47
CA VAL A 186 10.82 16.20 -9.40
C VAL A 186 12.32 16.02 -9.69
N LEU A 187 12.67 15.56 -10.90
CA LEU A 187 14.07 15.38 -11.28
C LEU A 187 14.87 16.70 -11.31
N GLU A 188 14.24 17.81 -11.72
CA GLU A 188 14.82 19.16 -11.68
C GLU A 188 15.09 19.64 -10.26
N SER A 189 14.13 19.48 -9.35
CA SER A 189 14.26 19.90 -7.95
C SER A 189 15.37 19.17 -7.21
N HIS A 190 15.64 17.92 -7.62
CA HIS A 190 16.75 17.11 -7.13
C HIS A 190 18.06 17.33 -7.89
N GLN A 191 18.09 18.20 -8.90
CA GLN A 191 19.28 18.56 -9.68
C GLN A 191 19.94 17.38 -10.41
N VAL A 192 19.15 16.38 -10.83
CA VAL A 192 19.65 15.16 -11.49
C VAL A 192 19.39 15.12 -13.01
N THR A 193 18.82 16.18 -13.59
CA THR A 193 18.49 16.26 -15.02
C THR A 193 19.70 16.13 -15.95
N ALA A 194 20.91 16.41 -15.47
CA ALA A 194 22.15 16.19 -16.23
C ALA A 194 22.40 14.69 -16.49
N MET A 195 22.03 13.83 -15.54
CA MET A 195 22.22 12.37 -15.62
C MET A 195 21.03 11.64 -16.23
N CYS A 196 19.82 12.19 -16.08
CA CYS A 196 18.60 11.55 -16.57
C CYS A 196 18.18 12.06 -17.95
N GLU A 197 17.61 11.16 -18.75
CA GLU A 197 16.93 11.47 -20.00
C GLU A 197 15.74 12.41 -19.76
N LYS A 198 15.44 13.24 -20.76
CA LYS A 198 14.37 14.23 -20.65
C LYS A 198 13.01 13.54 -20.61
N ILE A 199 12.17 13.91 -19.64
CA ILE A 199 10.79 13.44 -19.54
C ILE A 199 9.93 14.17 -20.55
N VAL A 200 9.29 13.41 -21.43
CA VAL A 200 8.31 13.88 -22.40
C VAL A 200 7.09 12.97 -22.33
N MET A 201 5.89 13.54 -22.24
CA MET A 201 4.66 12.75 -22.30
C MET A 201 4.61 11.98 -23.61
N GLY A 202 4.42 10.65 -23.55
CA GLY A 202 4.29 9.78 -24.72
C GLY A 202 2.84 9.38 -25.00
N LYS A 203 2.25 8.59 -24.09
CA LYS A 203 0.91 8.02 -24.30
C LYS A 203 0.10 7.95 -23.01
N VAL A 204 -1.20 8.21 -23.10
CA VAL A 204 -2.15 7.89 -22.01
C VAL A 204 -2.43 6.39 -22.02
N ILE A 205 -2.17 5.71 -20.91
CA ILE A 205 -2.48 4.27 -20.77
C ILE A 205 -3.88 4.09 -20.20
N ARG A 206 -4.18 4.76 -19.08
CA ARG A 206 -5.48 4.65 -18.40
C ARG A 206 -5.66 5.81 -17.44
N VAL A 207 -6.85 6.40 -17.44
CA VAL A 207 -7.26 7.36 -16.40
C VAL A 207 -8.55 6.88 -15.77
N LYS A 208 -8.56 6.81 -14.44
CA LYS A 208 -9.75 6.46 -13.66
C LYS A 208 -10.13 7.63 -12.75
N LYS A 209 -11.39 8.03 -12.75
CA LYS A 209 -11.93 9.01 -11.81
C LYS A 209 -12.45 8.29 -10.57
N PHE A 210 -12.14 8.79 -9.38
CA PHE A 210 -12.74 8.30 -8.15
C PHE A 210 -14.21 8.74 -8.06
N VAL A 211 -15.10 7.80 -7.72
CA VAL A 211 -16.53 8.08 -7.53
C VAL A 211 -16.74 8.49 -6.08
N THR A 212 -17.18 9.72 -5.87
CA THR A 212 -17.53 10.21 -4.54
C THR A 212 -18.98 9.80 -4.25
N SER A 213 -19.23 9.16 -3.09
CA SER A 213 -20.57 8.66 -2.72
C SER A 213 -21.63 9.75 -2.54
N ASN A 214 -21.24 11.02 -2.47
CA ASN A 214 -22.11 12.17 -2.20
C ASN A 214 -22.03 13.19 -3.34
N GLU A 215 -22.49 12.82 -4.54
CA GLU A 215 -22.65 13.74 -5.67
C GLU A 215 -23.61 14.91 -5.37
N SER A 216 -24.35 14.86 -4.26
CA SER A 216 -25.37 15.86 -3.87
C SER A 216 -24.85 17.07 -3.09
N THR A 217 -23.53 17.23 -2.91
CA THR A 217 -22.95 18.40 -2.21
C THR A 217 -22.18 19.28 -3.19
N SER A 218 -22.32 20.60 -3.13
CA SER A 218 -21.64 21.52 -4.07
C SER A 218 -20.10 21.38 -4.04
N PHE A 219 -19.55 20.88 -2.93
CA PHE A 219 -18.14 20.54 -2.76
C PHE A 219 -17.66 19.37 -3.65
N SER A 220 -18.56 18.43 -3.98
CA SER A 220 -18.26 17.28 -4.85
C SER A 220 -18.13 17.68 -6.33
N HIS A 221 -18.75 18.79 -6.74
CA HIS A 221 -18.63 19.30 -8.11
C HIS A 221 -17.29 19.99 -8.36
N THR A 222 -16.69 20.59 -7.33
CA THR A 222 -15.46 21.38 -7.45
C THR A 222 -14.20 20.56 -7.23
N VAL A 223 -14.27 19.43 -6.52
CA VAL A 223 -13.14 18.54 -6.24
C VAL A 223 -13.29 17.20 -6.95
N LYS A 224 -12.33 16.85 -7.79
CA LYS A 224 -12.30 15.55 -8.49
C LYS A 224 -10.93 14.92 -8.31
N ASP A 225 -10.91 13.65 -7.93
CA ASP A 225 -9.69 12.87 -7.80
C ASP A 225 -9.58 11.89 -8.96
N TYR A 226 -8.36 11.75 -9.50
CA TYR A 226 -8.03 10.91 -10.64
C TYR A 226 -6.84 10.02 -10.30
N ASP A 227 -6.86 8.80 -10.82
CA ASP A 227 -5.73 7.88 -10.88
C ASP A 227 -5.25 7.83 -12.33
N VAL A 228 -4.06 8.36 -12.59
CA VAL A 228 -3.52 8.58 -13.94
C VAL A 228 -2.36 7.63 -14.18
N ILE A 229 -2.49 6.80 -15.22
CA ILE A 229 -1.42 5.94 -15.72
C ILE A 229 -1.04 6.42 -17.12
N PHE A 230 0.23 6.78 -17.29
CA PHE A 230 0.76 7.30 -18.54
C PHE A 230 2.13 6.70 -18.84
N GLU A 231 2.54 6.80 -20.10
CA GLU A 231 3.84 6.37 -20.59
C GLU A 231 4.65 7.60 -21.02
N VAL A 232 5.92 7.63 -20.63
CA VAL A 232 6.92 8.62 -21.04
C VAL A 232 7.54 8.18 -22.37
N ALA A 233 7.70 9.12 -23.30
CA ALA A 233 8.27 8.84 -24.62
C ALA A 233 9.76 8.44 -24.53
N PRO A 234 10.29 7.72 -25.54
CA PRO A 234 11.73 7.54 -25.70
C PRO A 234 12.48 8.88 -25.81
N PRO A 235 13.74 8.97 -25.33
CA PRO A 235 14.57 7.88 -24.80
C PRO A 235 14.30 7.53 -23.33
N ALA A 236 13.67 8.42 -22.56
CA ALA A 236 13.44 8.19 -21.14
C ALA A 236 12.64 6.91 -20.88
N LYS A 237 11.53 6.71 -21.59
CA LYS A 237 10.64 5.53 -21.46
C LYS A 237 10.09 5.32 -20.04
N GLY A 238 8.94 4.66 -19.96
CA GLY A 238 8.41 4.14 -18.70
C GLY A 238 6.97 4.45 -18.43
N GLN A 239 6.33 3.56 -17.70
CA GLN A 239 4.93 3.65 -17.32
C GLN A 239 4.84 4.05 -15.86
N PHE A 240 4.17 5.17 -15.61
CA PHE A 240 4.06 5.78 -14.30
C PHE A 240 2.60 5.93 -13.90
N GLN A 241 2.36 5.77 -12.61
CA GLN A 241 1.08 6.03 -11.96
C GLN A 241 1.23 7.17 -10.95
N ILE A 242 0.25 8.06 -10.94
CA ILE A 242 0.16 9.15 -9.96
C ILE A 242 -1.31 9.57 -9.76
N PRO A 243 -1.75 9.83 -8.51
CA PRO A 243 -3.04 10.42 -8.24
C PRO A 243 -2.98 11.94 -8.45
N ILE A 244 -4.00 12.49 -9.09
CA ILE A 244 -4.13 13.92 -9.35
C ILE A 244 -5.47 14.38 -8.81
N ARG A 245 -5.44 15.45 -8.02
CA ARG A 245 -6.64 16.15 -7.57
C ARG A 245 -6.87 17.38 -8.43
N THR A 246 -8.10 17.66 -8.82
CA THR A 246 -8.50 18.94 -9.37
C THR A 246 -9.44 19.64 -8.41
N GLU A 247 -9.13 20.87 -8.02
CA GLU A 247 -9.97 21.75 -7.22
C GLU A 247 -10.26 23.02 -8.00
N HIS A 248 -11.52 23.31 -8.32
CA HIS A 248 -11.90 24.44 -9.18
C HIS A 248 -11.09 24.44 -10.50
N ASP A 249 -11.00 23.26 -11.12
CA ASP A 249 -10.20 22.95 -12.31
C ASP A 249 -8.68 23.17 -12.22
N LYS A 250 -8.16 23.57 -11.06
CA LYS A 250 -6.71 23.60 -10.80
C LYS A 250 -6.22 22.21 -10.39
N MET A 251 -5.32 21.65 -11.19
CA MET A 251 -4.67 20.37 -10.91
C MET A 251 -3.64 20.54 -9.79
N LYS A 252 -3.61 19.58 -8.87
CA LYS A 252 -2.71 19.50 -7.73
C LYS A 252 -2.29 18.05 -7.51
N ILE A 253 -1.07 17.87 -7.04
CA ILE A 253 -0.56 16.59 -6.55
C ILE A 253 -0.19 16.81 -5.09
N SER A 254 -0.86 16.10 -4.18
CA SER A 254 -0.62 16.26 -2.75
C SER A 254 0.77 15.74 -2.34
N GLU A 255 1.21 14.65 -2.98
CA GLU A 255 2.54 14.05 -2.78
C GLU A 255 3.10 13.60 -4.13
N GLU A 256 4.27 14.10 -4.51
CA GLU A 256 4.91 13.81 -5.82
C GLU A 256 5.60 12.44 -5.85
N ARG A 257 4.89 11.43 -5.37
CA ARG A 257 5.37 10.06 -5.30
C ARG A 257 4.84 9.27 -6.49
N PHE A 258 5.56 9.36 -7.60
CA PHE A 258 5.30 8.57 -8.80
C PHE A 258 5.61 7.09 -8.55
N ILE A 259 4.73 6.21 -9.01
CA ILE A 259 4.93 4.77 -8.96
C ILE A 259 5.31 4.31 -10.37
N ARG A 260 6.50 3.72 -10.52
CA ARG A 260 6.94 3.05 -11.75
C ARG A 260 6.27 1.68 -11.85
N LEU A 261 5.52 1.42 -12.93
CA LEU A 261 4.73 0.20 -13.10
C LEU A 261 5.45 -0.90 -13.89
N ASP A 262 6.33 -0.52 -14.82
CA ASP A 262 7.13 -1.43 -15.63
C ASP A 262 8.52 -1.65 -15.02
N LYS A 263 9.17 -2.75 -15.42
CA LYS A 263 10.55 -3.02 -15.01
C LYS A 263 11.50 -2.00 -15.66
N TYR A 264 12.28 -1.30 -14.84
CA TYR A 264 13.28 -0.35 -15.31
C TYR A 264 14.71 -0.93 -15.37
N GLY A 265 14.99 -2.04 -14.66
CA GLY A 265 16.28 -2.73 -14.72
C GLY A 265 17.47 -1.81 -14.37
N SER A 266 18.50 -1.82 -15.21
CA SER A 266 19.68 -0.97 -15.06
C SER A 266 19.48 0.48 -15.54
N SER A 267 18.27 0.84 -16.02
CA SER A 267 18.03 2.16 -16.62
C SER A 267 18.27 3.29 -15.63
N GLY A 268 18.12 3.06 -14.32
CA GLY A 268 18.30 4.09 -13.29
C GLY A 268 19.65 4.07 -12.57
N ASP A 269 20.63 3.28 -13.02
CA ASP A 269 21.84 2.94 -12.24
C ASP A 269 22.76 4.13 -11.92
N CYS A 270 22.65 5.23 -12.65
CA CYS A 270 23.30 6.50 -12.34
C CYS A 270 22.74 7.20 -11.09
N MET A 271 21.59 6.74 -10.56
CA MET A 271 21.00 7.27 -9.32
C MET A 271 21.38 6.40 -8.13
N THR A 272 22.04 7.01 -7.14
CA THR A 272 22.27 6.41 -5.82
C THR A 272 21.06 6.52 -4.89
N ASN A 273 20.14 7.44 -5.18
CA ASN A 273 18.92 7.64 -4.42
C ASN A 273 17.83 6.67 -4.90
N ASP A 274 17.43 5.73 -4.03
CA ASP A 274 16.42 4.71 -4.34
C ASP A 274 15.04 5.28 -4.70
N ILE A 275 14.73 6.51 -4.28
CA ILE A 275 13.47 7.19 -4.64
C ILE A 275 13.53 7.69 -6.08
N LEU A 276 14.69 8.18 -6.54
CA LEU A 276 14.87 8.75 -7.88
C LEU A 276 15.24 7.71 -8.93
N ARG A 277 15.91 6.62 -8.53
CA ARG A 277 16.30 5.52 -9.38
C ARG A 277 15.18 4.97 -10.28
N PRO A 278 13.94 4.69 -9.80
CA PRO A 278 12.86 4.23 -10.67
C PRO A 278 12.29 5.32 -11.61
N LEU A 279 12.56 6.61 -11.33
CA LEU A 279 12.06 7.76 -12.09
C LEU A 279 13.00 8.17 -13.21
N CYS A 280 14.29 7.87 -13.06
CA CYS A 280 15.35 8.25 -13.98
C CYS A 280 15.66 7.12 -14.96
N THR A 281 15.80 7.48 -16.22
CA THR A 281 16.54 6.67 -17.19
C THR A 281 17.84 7.41 -17.48
N CYS A 282 18.96 6.77 -17.25
CA CYS A 282 20.28 7.34 -17.39
C CYS A 282 20.56 7.65 -18.84
N LYS A 283 21.08 8.85 -19.08
CA LYS A 283 21.72 9.18 -20.33
C LYS A 283 22.89 8.24 -20.53
N ASN A 284 23.06 7.76 -21.75
CA ASN A 284 24.29 7.08 -22.13
C ASN A 284 25.43 8.08 -21.96
N SER A 285 26.16 8.01 -20.85
CA SER A 285 27.51 8.55 -20.84
C SER A 285 28.31 7.61 -21.74
N SER A 286 28.69 8.09 -22.93
CA SER A 286 30.00 7.70 -23.44
C SER A 286 30.95 7.95 -22.27
N THR A 287 31.50 6.87 -21.74
CA THR A 287 32.50 6.84 -20.68
C THR A 287 33.47 8.01 -20.87
N PRO A 288 33.71 8.87 -19.88
CA PRO A 288 34.92 9.66 -19.90
C PRO A 288 36.07 8.66 -19.87
N SER A 289 36.77 8.53 -20.99
CA SER A 289 38.05 7.84 -21.05
C SER A 289 38.98 8.51 -20.04
N LEU A 290 39.30 7.78 -18.97
CA LEU A 290 40.50 8.00 -18.17
C LEU A 290 41.69 7.38 -18.90
#